data_AF-A0A0M4FX88-F1
#
_entry.id   AF-A0A0M4FX88-F1
#
_cell.length_a   1.000
_cell.length_b   1.000
_cell.length_c   1.000
_cell.angle_alpha   90.00
_cell.angle_beta   90.00
_cell.angle_gamma   90.00
#
_symmetry.space_group_name_H-M   'P 1'
#
loop_
_entity.id
_entity.type
_entity.pdbx_description
1 polymer ?
#
loop_
_entity_poly.entity_id
_entity_poly.type
_entity_poly.pdbx_seq_one_letter_code
_entity_poly.pdbx_strand_id
1 'polypeptide(L)'
;MKKLSLLFVCLFFLLLTACNNEEPLIEIEVKVSSISDDEYSKVGATKDLIEPKQEDFKVLEYTFNMKHTDAVTNRQIESFEDWRKTLNSIDEIDRYWYGSASSQDNASENFAEYQYKLVYYAKGLSEEDIKKAFSDAKLTVSWTDNNNEQEEKQYKIADLIEFNND
;
A
#
# COMPACT_ATOMS: atom_id res chain seq x y z
N MET A 1 -28.86 -55.90 -46.59
CA MET A 1 -28.55 -54.63 -47.30
C MET A 1 -28.38 -53.54 -46.27
N LYS A 2 -27.27 -52.79 -46.39
CA LYS A 2 -26.90 -51.64 -45.57
C LYS A 2 -28.04 -50.62 -45.49
N LYS A 3 -28.22 -49.97 -44.34
CA LYS A 3 -28.09 -48.51 -44.22
C LYS A 3 -28.06 -48.07 -42.75
N LEU A 4 -26.89 -47.56 -42.42
CA LEU A 4 -26.48 -46.76 -41.28
C LEU A 4 -27.44 -45.57 -41.10
N SER A 5 -27.89 -45.27 -39.87
CA SER A 5 -28.48 -43.96 -39.55
C SER A 5 -27.68 -43.33 -38.41
N LEU A 6 -26.85 -42.34 -38.79
CA LEU A 6 -26.20 -41.37 -37.90
C LEU A 6 -27.30 -40.62 -37.10
N LEU A 7 -27.22 -40.44 -35.78
CA LEU A 7 -26.32 -39.60 -34.97
C LEU A 7 -26.50 -38.10 -35.24
N PHE A 8 -27.17 -37.41 -34.30
CA PHE A 8 -26.96 -35.99 -34.02
C PHE A 8 -27.33 -35.70 -32.56
N VAL A 9 -26.46 -36.13 -31.64
CA VAL A 9 -26.44 -35.60 -30.27
C VAL A 9 -25.75 -34.25 -30.38
N CYS A 10 -26.56 -33.18 -30.40
CA CYS A 10 -26.07 -31.81 -30.37
C CYS A 10 -25.52 -31.54 -28.96
N LEU A 11 -24.28 -31.95 -28.75
CA LEU A 11 -23.51 -31.68 -27.54
C LEU A 11 -23.10 -30.22 -27.59
N PHE A 12 -23.95 -29.34 -27.06
CA PHE A 12 -23.61 -27.96 -26.73
C PHE A 12 -22.54 -28.00 -25.62
N PHE A 13 -21.28 -28.22 -26.01
CA PHE A 13 -20.14 -27.83 -25.20
C PHE A 13 -20.14 -26.30 -25.18
N LEU A 14 -20.82 -25.73 -24.19
CA LEU A 14 -20.53 -24.38 -23.72
C LEU A 14 -19.10 -24.43 -23.18
N LEU A 15 -18.14 -24.19 -24.07
CA LEU A 15 -16.80 -23.80 -23.68
C LEU A 15 -16.95 -22.44 -23.00
N LEU A 16 -17.19 -22.45 -21.70
CA LEU A 16 -16.85 -21.33 -20.84
C LEU A 16 -15.33 -21.20 -20.94
N THR A 17 -14.86 -20.47 -21.94
CA THR A 17 -13.52 -19.92 -21.91
C THR A 17 -13.51 -19.01 -20.70
N ALA A 18 -12.98 -19.50 -19.58
CA ALA A 18 -12.60 -18.63 -18.49
C ALA A 18 -11.69 -17.57 -19.11
N CYS A 19 -12.18 -16.33 -19.21
CA CYS A 19 -11.36 -15.20 -19.58
C CYS A 19 -10.28 -15.12 -18.51
N ASN A 20 -9.06 -15.52 -18.89
CA ASN A 20 -7.93 -15.61 -17.99
C ASN A 20 -7.27 -14.23 -17.97
N ASN A 21 -7.98 -13.24 -17.44
CA ASN A 21 -7.41 -11.91 -17.21
C ASN A 21 -6.60 -12.00 -15.92
N GLU A 22 -5.28 -12.00 -16.05
CA GLU A 22 -4.37 -12.08 -14.91
C GLU A 22 -4.54 -10.83 -14.04
N GLU A 23 -4.92 -11.03 -12.78
CA GLU A 23 -4.99 -9.95 -11.80
C GLU A 23 -3.62 -9.27 -11.62
N PRO A 24 -3.60 -7.96 -11.37
CA PRO A 24 -2.37 -7.26 -11.02
C PRO A 24 -1.68 -7.86 -9.79
N LEU A 25 -0.35 -7.93 -9.82
CA LEU A 25 0.46 -8.18 -8.65
C LEU A 25 0.54 -6.89 -7.83
N ILE A 26 0.01 -6.91 -6.61
CA ILE A 26 0.02 -5.79 -5.67
C ILE A 26 0.84 -6.19 -4.45
N GLU A 27 1.88 -5.42 -4.15
CA GLU A 27 2.75 -5.57 -2.99
C GLU A 27 2.66 -4.30 -2.16
N ILE A 28 2.40 -4.43 -0.86
CA ILE A 28 2.25 -3.32 0.06
C ILE A 28 3.02 -3.65 1.32
N GLU A 29 3.83 -2.72 1.78
CA GLU A 29 4.60 -2.87 3.00
C GLU A 29 4.50 -1.59 3.83
N VAL A 30 4.21 -1.73 5.12
CA VAL A 30 4.22 -0.64 6.09
C VAL A 30 5.02 -1.07 7.31
N LYS A 31 6.22 -0.50 7.48
CA LYS A 31 7.15 -0.87 8.54
C LYS A 31 7.36 0.28 9.49
N VAL A 32 7.42 -0.03 10.78
CA VAL A 32 7.90 0.88 11.83
C VAL A 32 9.10 0.26 12.50
N SER A 33 10.21 0.98 12.55
CA SER A 33 11.46 0.49 13.14
C SER A 33 12.25 1.58 13.87
N SER A 34 13.27 1.17 14.61
CA SER A 34 14.25 2.06 15.22
C SER A 34 14.99 2.87 14.14
N ILE A 35 15.25 4.15 14.41
CA ILE A 35 16.06 4.96 13.49
C ILE A 35 17.55 4.61 13.60
N SER A 36 18.24 4.65 12.46
CA SER A 36 19.69 4.55 12.37
C SER A 36 20.41 5.79 12.91
N ASP A 37 21.70 5.67 13.18
CA ASP A 37 22.57 6.80 13.58
C ASP A 37 22.56 7.92 12.53
N ASP A 38 22.57 7.55 11.24
CA ASP A 38 22.53 8.48 10.12
C ASP A 38 21.21 9.25 10.07
N GLU A 39 20.09 8.59 10.36
CA GLU A 39 18.78 9.25 10.48
C GLU A 39 18.72 10.14 11.73
N TYR A 40 19.25 9.69 12.85
CA TYR A 40 19.28 10.47 14.07
C TYR A 40 20.11 11.74 13.92
N SER A 41 21.23 11.68 13.19
CA SER A 41 22.06 12.85 12.90
C SER A 41 21.29 13.98 12.18
N LYS A 42 20.18 13.66 11.50
CA LYS A 42 19.32 14.60 10.77
C LYS A 42 18.17 15.18 11.59
N VAL A 43 17.91 14.65 12.80
CA VAL A 43 16.84 15.13 13.69
C VAL A 43 17.08 16.61 14.09
N GLY A 44 18.31 17.08 14.17
CA GLY A 44 18.55 18.53 14.31
C GLY A 44 17.95 19.12 15.59
N ALA A 45 17.19 20.22 15.48
CA ALA A 45 16.76 21.01 16.65
C ALA A 45 15.53 20.42 17.35
N THR A 46 15.71 19.91 18.56
CA THR A 46 14.65 19.26 19.35
C THR A 46 14.20 20.07 20.57
N LYS A 47 14.23 21.40 20.48
CA LYS A 47 14.13 22.30 21.65
C LYS A 47 12.78 22.23 22.38
N ASP A 48 11.74 21.80 21.69
CA ASP A 48 10.38 21.68 22.25
C ASP A 48 10.15 20.31 22.92
N LEU A 49 11.14 19.42 22.87
CA LEU A 49 11.10 18.09 23.47
C LEU A 49 11.97 18.05 24.74
N ILE A 50 11.47 17.35 25.76
CA ILE A 50 12.19 17.17 27.02
C ILE A 50 13.18 16.01 26.87
N GLU A 51 14.47 16.35 26.80
CA GLU A 51 15.62 15.42 26.76
C GLU A 51 15.40 14.24 25.78
N PRO A 52 15.18 14.53 24.48
CA PRO A 52 14.90 13.49 23.50
C PRO A 52 16.17 12.68 23.21
N LYS A 53 15.98 11.37 23.06
CA LYS A 53 17.04 10.41 22.72
C LYS A 53 16.74 9.74 21.39
N GLN A 54 17.73 9.10 20.78
CA GLN A 54 17.55 8.36 19.53
C GLN A 54 16.43 7.31 19.61
N GLU A 55 16.34 6.59 20.73
CA GLU A 55 15.29 5.59 21.01
C GLU A 55 13.87 6.18 21.06
N ASP A 56 13.74 7.49 21.28
CA ASP A 56 12.46 8.20 21.29
C ASP A 56 11.94 8.46 19.86
N PHE A 57 12.73 8.20 18.83
CA PHE A 57 12.35 8.38 17.43
C PHE A 57 12.25 7.04 16.71
N LYS A 58 11.30 6.97 15.78
CA LYS A 58 11.08 5.82 14.92
C LYS A 58 10.99 6.27 13.47
N VAL A 59 11.32 5.36 12.55
CA VAL A 59 11.06 5.53 11.13
C VAL A 59 9.80 4.75 10.77
N LEU A 60 8.92 5.35 10.00
CA LEU A 60 7.83 4.66 9.31
C LEU A 60 8.14 4.67 7.81
N GLU A 61 8.17 3.48 7.22
CA GLU A 61 8.39 3.25 5.79
C GLU A 61 7.13 2.62 5.18
N TYR A 62 6.60 3.23 4.14
CA TYR A 62 5.50 2.74 3.33
C TYR A 62 6.02 2.52 1.91
N THR A 63 5.79 1.32 1.39
CA THR A 63 5.99 1.03 -0.03
C THR A 63 4.75 0.39 -0.61
N PHE A 64 4.43 0.78 -1.84
CA PHE A 64 3.42 0.17 -2.66
C PHE A 64 4.03 -0.08 -4.03
N ASN A 65 3.85 -1.30 -4.55
CA ASN A 65 4.19 -1.65 -5.91
C ASN A 65 3.00 -2.39 -6.54
N MET A 66 2.59 -1.94 -7.73
CA MET A 66 1.64 -2.65 -8.57
C MET A 66 2.32 -2.98 -9.89
N LYS A 67 2.18 -4.22 -10.37
CA LYS A 67 2.58 -4.64 -11.71
C LYS A 67 1.40 -5.33 -12.39
N HIS A 68 1.20 -5.03 -13.66
CA HIS A 68 0.13 -5.65 -14.43
C HIS A 68 0.60 -5.99 -15.84
N THR A 69 -0.19 -6.80 -16.52
CA THR A 69 -0.03 -7.07 -17.95
C THR A 69 -0.77 -6.02 -18.79
N ASP A 70 -0.66 -6.09 -20.11
CA ASP A 70 -1.42 -5.24 -21.04
C ASP A 70 -2.93 -5.54 -21.04
N ALA A 71 -3.39 -6.54 -20.27
CA ALA A 71 -4.81 -6.80 -20.07
C ALA A 71 -5.50 -5.71 -19.24
N VAL A 72 -4.75 -4.98 -18.40
CA VAL A 72 -5.26 -3.81 -17.67
C VAL A 72 -5.19 -2.58 -18.57
N THR A 73 -6.35 -2.03 -18.89
CA THR A 73 -6.51 -0.89 -19.80
C THR A 73 -6.51 0.45 -19.07
N ASN A 74 -6.87 0.45 -17.79
CA ASN A 74 -6.87 1.61 -16.92
C ASN A 74 -6.59 1.18 -15.47
N ARG A 75 -5.82 1.99 -14.74
CA ARG A 75 -5.60 1.82 -13.30
C ARG A 75 -5.80 3.14 -12.59
N GLN A 76 -6.26 3.08 -11.35
CA GLN A 76 -6.35 4.22 -10.45
C GLN A 76 -5.89 3.80 -9.06
N ILE A 77 -5.00 4.59 -8.48
CA ILE A 77 -4.41 4.33 -7.17
C ILE A 77 -4.63 5.58 -6.31
N GLU A 78 -5.44 5.42 -5.27
CA GLU A 78 -5.65 6.44 -4.24
C GLU A 78 -4.84 6.03 -3.01
N SER A 79 -3.59 6.50 -2.97
CA SER A 79 -2.70 6.28 -1.82
C SER A 79 -3.06 7.22 -0.67
N PHE A 80 -2.80 6.76 0.56
CA PHE A 80 -2.90 7.61 1.73
C PHE A 80 -1.76 8.66 1.74
N GLU A 81 -2.11 9.94 1.91
CA GLU A 81 -1.16 11.07 1.86
C GLU A 81 -1.01 11.83 3.20
N ASP A 82 -1.97 11.67 4.12
CA ASP A 82 -2.11 12.48 5.35
C ASP A 82 -1.16 12.03 6.50
N TRP A 83 -0.06 11.32 6.21
CA TRP A 83 0.87 10.73 7.18
C TRP A 83 1.29 11.68 8.30
N ARG A 84 1.76 12.88 7.93
CA ARG A 84 2.19 13.91 8.90
C ARG A 84 1.04 14.32 9.81
N LYS A 85 -0.13 14.59 9.22
CA LYS A 85 -1.29 15.08 9.95
C LYS A 85 -1.81 14.02 10.91
N THR A 86 -1.84 12.76 10.49
CA THR A 86 -2.24 11.63 11.34
C THR A 86 -1.32 11.52 12.55
N LEU A 87 0.00 11.56 12.37
CA LEU A 87 0.95 11.49 13.48
C LEU A 87 0.80 12.67 14.45
N ASN A 88 0.66 13.89 13.94
CA ASN A 88 0.48 15.08 14.78
C ASN A 88 -0.91 15.16 15.44
N SER A 89 -1.85 14.29 15.08
CA SER A 89 -3.20 14.26 15.65
C SER A 89 -3.37 13.24 16.79
N ILE A 90 -2.34 12.43 17.07
CA ILE A 90 -2.40 11.39 18.11
C ILE A 90 -2.64 12.03 19.48
N ASP A 91 -1.98 13.16 19.74
CA ASP A 91 -2.09 13.96 20.94
C ASP A 91 -1.67 15.41 20.66
N GLU A 92 -1.41 16.20 21.71
CA GLU A 92 -1.03 17.62 21.60
C GLU A 92 0.46 17.84 21.25
N ILE A 93 1.19 16.80 20.83
CA ILE A 93 2.60 16.86 20.48
C ILE A 93 2.74 16.85 18.95
N ASP A 94 3.56 17.75 18.40
CA ASP A 94 4.00 17.66 17.00
C ASP A 94 4.98 16.49 16.83
N ARG A 95 4.46 15.33 16.39
CA ARG A 95 5.21 14.07 16.33
C ARG A 95 5.99 13.87 15.04
N TYR A 96 5.50 14.37 13.91
CA TYR A 96 6.21 14.31 12.64
C TYR A 96 7.48 15.17 12.69
N TRP A 97 8.58 14.62 12.20
CA TRP A 97 9.87 15.30 12.23
C TRP A 97 10.36 15.69 10.84
N TYR A 98 10.70 14.71 10.02
CA TYR A 98 11.02 14.91 8.60
C TYR A 98 10.64 13.66 7.81
N GLY A 99 10.63 13.77 6.49
CA GLY A 99 10.40 12.62 5.63
C GLY A 99 10.62 12.94 4.15
N SER A 100 10.48 11.91 3.34
CA SER A 100 10.57 11.95 1.89
C SER A 100 9.47 11.10 1.28
N ALA A 101 9.01 11.51 0.11
CA ALA A 101 8.05 10.77 -0.69
C ALA A 101 8.51 10.73 -2.14
N SER A 102 8.26 9.62 -2.82
CA SER A 102 8.43 9.48 -4.27
C SER A 102 7.31 8.61 -4.84
N SER A 103 6.94 8.87 -6.08
CA SER A 103 5.97 8.06 -6.81
C SER A 103 6.29 8.00 -8.30
N GLN A 104 5.89 6.92 -8.92
CA GLN A 104 5.91 6.70 -10.36
C GLN A 104 4.62 5.99 -10.75
N ASP A 105 3.72 6.72 -11.42
CA ASP A 105 2.42 6.20 -11.84
C ASP A 105 2.06 6.74 -13.23
N ASN A 106 2.88 6.42 -14.23
CA ASN A 106 2.62 6.88 -15.60
C ASN A 106 1.66 5.92 -16.31
N ALA A 107 0.58 6.45 -16.90
CA ALA A 107 -0.44 5.65 -17.58
C ALA A 107 0.09 4.76 -18.73
N SER A 108 1.27 5.09 -19.30
CA SER A 108 1.91 4.31 -20.36
C SER A 108 2.75 3.14 -19.86
N GLU A 109 3.03 3.07 -18.56
CA GLU A 109 3.81 2.01 -17.94
C GLU A 109 2.87 0.94 -17.40
N ASN A 110 3.35 -0.29 -17.26
CA ASN A 110 2.58 -1.41 -16.74
C ASN A 110 2.80 -1.66 -15.24
N PHE A 111 3.29 -0.63 -14.55
CA PHE A 111 3.57 -0.66 -13.13
C PHE A 111 3.33 0.70 -12.48
N ALA A 112 3.18 0.70 -11.16
CA ALA A 112 3.16 1.90 -10.35
C ALA A 112 3.90 1.65 -9.03
N GLU A 113 4.63 2.66 -8.56
CA GLU A 113 5.40 2.62 -7.32
C GLU A 113 5.12 3.86 -6.47
N TYR A 114 4.91 3.68 -5.17
CA TYR A 114 4.79 4.77 -4.20
C TYR A 114 5.67 4.43 -3.01
N GLN A 115 6.47 5.39 -2.57
CA GLN A 115 7.35 5.25 -1.43
C GLN A 115 7.17 6.47 -0.52
N TYR A 116 6.98 6.20 0.76
CA TYR A 116 6.97 7.22 1.80
C TYR A 116 7.86 6.77 2.94
N LYS A 117 8.76 7.64 3.39
CA LYS A 117 9.63 7.39 4.54
C LYS A 117 9.62 8.60 5.43
N LEU A 118 9.30 8.43 6.70
CA LEU A 118 9.23 9.53 7.67
C LEU A 118 9.91 9.12 8.96
N VAL A 119 10.48 10.11 9.66
CA VAL A 119 10.92 9.99 11.05
C VAL A 119 9.94 10.76 11.92
N TYR A 120 9.57 10.15 13.05
CA TYR A 120 8.64 10.74 14.00
C TYR A 120 9.06 10.45 15.44
N TYR A 121 8.63 11.32 16.36
CA TYR A 121 8.84 11.19 17.79
C TYR A 121 7.78 10.24 18.38
N ALA A 122 8.23 9.06 18.78
CA ALA A 122 7.41 7.94 19.24
C ALA A 122 7.34 7.81 20.76
N LYS A 123 8.10 8.61 21.53
CA LYS A 123 8.09 8.53 23.00
C LYS A 123 6.68 8.58 23.56
N GLY A 124 6.40 7.64 24.45
CA GLY A 124 5.11 7.51 25.13
C GLY A 124 3.99 6.90 24.29
N LEU A 125 4.25 6.50 23.04
CA LEU A 125 3.27 5.78 22.21
C LEU A 125 3.48 4.28 22.27
N SER A 126 2.38 3.55 22.40
CA SER A 126 2.33 2.11 22.16
C SER A 126 2.14 1.80 20.67
N GLU A 127 2.43 0.56 20.27
CA GLU A 127 2.10 0.06 18.92
C GLU A 127 0.60 0.19 18.61
N GLU A 128 -0.26 0.03 19.63
CA GLU A 128 -1.71 0.19 19.51
C GLU A 128 -2.10 1.65 19.24
N ASP A 129 -1.44 2.62 19.88
CA ASP A 129 -1.70 4.05 19.62
C ASP A 129 -1.38 4.41 18.16
N ILE A 130 -0.28 3.88 17.63
CA ILE A 130 0.10 4.05 16.22
C ILE A 130 -0.95 3.42 15.31
N LYS A 131 -1.30 2.14 15.53
CA LYS A 131 -2.33 1.47 14.71
C LYS A 131 -3.68 2.19 14.76
N LYS A 132 -4.08 2.67 15.94
CA LYS A 132 -5.32 3.44 16.12
C LYS A 132 -5.29 4.76 15.36
N ALA A 133 -4.17 5.47 15.35
CA ALA A 133 -4.00 6.71 14.60
C ALA A 133 -4.27 6.52 13.10
N PHE A 134 -3.84 5.39 12.53
CA PHE A 134 -4.02 5.04 11.12
C PHE A 134 -5.27 4.19 10.84
N SER A 135 -6.21 4.08 11.78
CA SER A 135 -7.38 3.18 11.64
C SER A 135 -8.32 3.55 10.47
N ASP A 136 -8.40 4.84 10.13
CA ASP A 136 -9.16 5.35 8.99
C ASP A 136 -8.32 5.51 7.71
N ALA A 137 -6.99 5.32 7.80
CA ALA A 137 -6.09 5.45 6.66
C ALA A 137 -6.22 4.23 5.73
N LYS A 138 -6.41 4.51 4.43
CA LYS A 138 -6.71 3.50 3.42
C LYS A 138 -5.90 3.74 2.15
N LEU A 139 -5.59 2.65 1.47
CA LEU A 139 -5.16 2.60 0.08
C LEU A 139 -6.28 1.97 -0.73
N THR A 140 -6.71 2.64 -1.78
CA THR A 140 -7.68 2.09 -2.75
C THR A 140 -6.97 1.88 -4.09
N VAL A 141 -7.07 0.66 -4.63
CA VAL A 141 -6.53 0.31 -5.94
C VAL A 141 -7.68 -0.19 -6.78
N SER A 142 -7.90 0.43 -7.93
CA SER A 142 -8.88 -0.04 -8.90
C SER A 142 -8.27 -0.16 -10.29
N TRP A 143 -8.78 -1.10 -11.08
CA TRP A 143 -8.36 -1.29 -12.46
C TRP A 143 -9.51 -1.75 -13.34
N THR A 144 -9.38 -1.48 -14.63
CA THR A 144 -10.30 -1.94 -15.67
C THR A 144 -9.54 -2.87 -16.60
N ASP A 145 -10.10 -4.04 -16.88
CA ASP A 145 -9.52 -5.00 -17.80
C ASP A 145 -9.91 -4.73 -19.28
N ASN A 146 -9.48 -5.62 -20.18
CA ASN A 146 -9.80 -5.56 -21.61
C ASN A 146 -11.25 -5.95 -21.95
N ASN A 147 -11.97 -6.58 -21.03
CA ASN A 147 -13.40 -6.87 -21.12
C ASN A 147 -14.25 -5.71 -20.59
N ASN A 148 -13.60 -4.62 -20.16
CA ASN A 148 -14.23 -3.46 -19.53
C ASN A 148 -14.89 -3.82 -18.18
N GLU A 149 -14.40 -4.86 -17.52
CA GLU A 149 -14.74 -5.21 -16.14
C GLU A 149 -13.86 -4.39 -15.19
N GLN A 150 -14.47 -3.84 -14.14
CA GLN A 150 -13.80 -3.02 -13.14
C GLN A 150 -13.69 -3.79 -11.83
N GLU A 151 -12.48 -3.79 -11.27
CA GLU A 151 -12.20 -4.32 -9.94
C GLU A 151 -11.66 -3.23 -9.02
N GLU A 152 -11.91 -3.38 -7.72
CA GLU A 152 -11.43 -2.48 -6.68
C GLU A 152 -11.00 -3.29 -5.45
N LYS A 153 -9.83 -2.96 -4.90
CA LYS A 153 -9.31 -3.50 -3.65
C LYS A 153 -8.99 -2.35 -2.71
N GLN A 154 -9.43 -2.47 -1.46
CA GLN A 154 -9.17 -1.49 -0.42
C GLN A 154 -8.36 -2.12 0.71
N TYR A 155 -7.28 -1.47 1.11
CA TYR A 155 -6.38 -1.92 2.16
C TYR A 155 -6.35 -0.89 3.29
N LYS A 156 -6.51 -1.34 4.53
CA LYS A 156 -6.38 -0.46 5.70
C LYS A 156 -4.92 -0.41 6.11
N ILE A 157 -4.36 0.80 6.21
CA ILE A 157 -2.95 0.98 6.57
C ILE A 157 -2.67 0.39 7.95
N ALA A 158 -3.53 0.62 8.94
CA ALA A 158 -3.35 0.08 10.30
C ALA A 158 -3.17 -1.44 10.37
N ASP A 159 -3.83 -2.19 9.48
CA ASP A 159 -3.76 -3.65 9.44
C ASP A 159 -2.43 -4.14 8.83
N LEU A 160 -1.75 -3.29 8.05
CA LEU A 160 -0.50 -3.59 7.37
C LEU A 160 0.75 -3.15 8.15
N ILE A 161 0.59 -2.42 9.26
CA ILE A 161 1.74 -1.94 10.05
C ILE A 161 2.40 -3.11 10.78
N GLU A 162 3.65 -3.36 10.42
CA GLU A 162 4.58 -4.27 11.07
C GLU A 162 5.61 -3.50 11.90
N PHE A 163 5.82 -3.91 13.15
CA PHE A 163 6.77 -3.29 14.07
C PHE A 163 8.02 -4.18 14.20
N ASN A 164 9.17 -3.64 13.82
CA ASN A 164 10.46 -4.31 13.97
C ASN A 164 11.21 -3.69 15.16
N ASN A 165 11.27 -4.46 16.24
CA ASN A 165 11.98 -4.11 17.47
C ASN A 165 13.37 -4.75 17.44
N ASP A 166 14.25 -4.24 16.59
CA ASP A 166 15.70 -4.53 16.66
C ASP A 166 16.36 -3.76 17.82
#